data_AF-A0A6L7S7I8-F1
#
_entry.id   AF-A0A6L7S7I8-F1
#
_cell.length_a   1.000
_cell.length_b   1.000
_cell.length_c   1.000
_cell.angle_alpha   90.00
_cell.angle_beta   90.00
_cell.angle_gamma   90.00
#
_symmetry.space_group_name_H-M   'P 1'
#
loop_
_entity.id
_entity.type
_entity.pdbx_description
1 polymer ?
#
loop_
_entity_poly.entity_id
_entity_poly.type
_entity_poly.pdbx_seq_one_letter_code
_entity_poly.pdbx_strand_id
1 'polypeptide(L)' 'MAVRQDDIVARLKSVPVPGGGDLMSRDLVRALRIEGGSVHFVIEAESPEAARALEAARAEAEAAVAG' A
#
# COMPACT_ATOMS: atom_id res chain seq x y z
N MET A 1 8.84 6.65 18.27
CA MET A 1 7.73 7.44 17.69
C MET A 1 6.58 6.47 17.43
N ALA A 2 5.34 6.82 17.77
CA ALA A 2 4.20 5.97 17.46
C ALA A 2 3.86 6.13 15.97
N VAL A 3 3.93 5.05 15.20
CA VAL A 3 3.45 5.04 13.81
C VAL A 3 1.94 5.26 13.83
N ARG A 4 1.46 6.31 13.17
CA ARG A 4 0.03 6.61 13.10
C ARG A 4 -0.55 6.12 11.79
N GLN A 5 -1.79 5.65 11.84
CA GLN A 5 -2.50 5.16 10.67
C GLN A 5 -2.63 6.23 9.57
N ASP A 6 -2.89 7.49 9.93
CA ASP A 6 -2.96 8.60 8.98
C ASP A 6 -1.66 8.81 8.21
N ASP A 7 -0.50 8.70 8.89
CA ASP A 7 0.81 8.86 8.26
C ASP A 7 1.03 7.74 7.24
N ILE A 8 0.70 6.50 7.60
CA ILE A 8 0.80 5.35 6.69
C ILE A 8 -0.14 5.52 5.49
N VAL A 9 -1.38 5.95 5.70
CA VAL A 9 -2.32 6.21 4.61
C VAL A 9 -1.79 7.29 3.67
N ALA A 10 -1.17 8.35 4.20
CA ALA A 10 -0.55 9.39 3.38
C ALA A 10 0.63 8.85 2.55
N ARG A 11 1.45 7.95 3.11
CA ARG A 11 2.53 7.27 2.37
C ARG A 11 1.99 6.34 1.28
N LEU A 12 0.94 5.57 1.57
CA LEU A 12 0.34 4.68 0.57
C LEU A 12 -0.34 5.46 -0.58
N LYS A 13 -0.87 6.66 -0.30
CA LYS A 13 -1.39 7.58 -1.34
C LYS A 13 -0.34 8.11 -2.30
N SER A 14 0.95 8.11 -1.93
CA SER A 14 2.00 8.55 -2.85
C SER A 14 2.49 7.46 -3.79
N VAL A 15 1.99 6.22 -3.65
CA VAL A 15 2.44 5.06 -4.45
C VAL A 15 1.58 4.92 -5.71
N PRO A 16 2.11 5.24 -6.90
CA PRO A 16 1.36 5.13 -8.14
C PRO A 16 1.13 3.67 -8.54
N VAL A 17 0.05 3.42 -9.28
CA VAL A 17 -0.27 2.08 -9.81
C VAL A 17 -0.47 2.10 -11.33
N PRO A 18 -0.27 0.95 -12.01
CA PRO A 18 -0.56 0.84 -13.44
C PRO A 18 -2.02 1.23 -13.75
N GLY A 19 -2.22 1.92 -14.87
CA GLY A 19 -3.55 2.42 -15.26
C GLY A 19 -3.96 3.73 -14.56
N GLY A 20 -3.05 4.36 -13.82
CA GLY A 20 -3.23 5.67 -13.20
C GLY A 20 -3.87 5.62 -11.81
N GLY A 21 -3.65 6.70 -11.04
CA GLY A 21 -3.99 6.77 -9.63
C GLY A 21 -2.92 6.15 -8.72
N ASP A 22 -3.27 6.04 -7.44
CA ASP A 22 -2.49 5.42 -6.36
C ASP A 22 -3.24 4.27 -5.66
N LEU A 23 -2.54 3.51 -4.82
CA LEU A 23 -3.07 2.35 -4.09
C LEU A 23 -4.36 2.66 -3.31
N MET A 24 -4.48 3.85 -2.73
CA MET A 24 -5.65 4.24 -1.93
C MET A 24 -6.78 4.78 -2.83
N SER A 25 -6.45 5.58 -3.85
CA SER A 25 -7.44 6.14 -4.79
C SER A 25 -8.14 5.07 -5.62
N ARG A 26 -7.43 3.98 -5.94
CA ARG A 26 -7.98 2.79 -6.62
C ARG A 26 -8.62 1.79 -5.67
N ASP A 27 -8.65 2.10 -4.37
CA ASP A 27 -9.22 1.25 -3.34
C ASP A 27 -8.62 -0.17 -3.37
N LEU A 28 -7.30 -0.28 -3.56
CA LEU A 28 -6.60 -1.56 -3.64
C LEU A 28 -6.16 -2.07 -2.26
N VAL A 29 -6.24 -1.25 -1.21
CA VAL A 29 -5.82 -1.61 0.15
C VAL A 29 -7.02 -2.11 0.95
N ARG A 30 -7.02 -3.40 1.32
CA ARG A 30 -8.22 -4.04 1.88
C ARG A 30 -8.17 -4.32 3.39
N ALA A 31 -6.98 -4.37 3.95
CA ALA A 31 -6.75 -4.43 5.40
C ALA A 31 -5.48 -3.65 5.70
N LEU A 32 -5.52 -2.68 6.62
CA LEU A 32 -4.35 -1.96 7.11
C LEU A 32 -4.36 -2.00 8.64
N ARG A 33 -3.30 -2.54 9.24
CA ARG A 33 -3.13 -2.63 10.69
C ARG A 33 -1.70 -2.27 11.08
N ILE A 34 -1.57 -1.67 12.26
CA ILE A 34 -0.28 -1.35 12.87
C ILE A 34 -0.20 -2.16 14.16
N GLU A 35 0.78 -3.06 14.26
CA GLU A 35 0.96 -3.94 15.42
C GLU A 35 2.41 -3.98 15.85
N GLY A 36 2.67 -3.66 17.12
CA GLY A 36 4.03 -3.70 17.67
C GLY A 36 5.04 -2.79 16.95
N GLY A 37 4.56 -1.76 16.22
CA GLY A 37 5.39 -0.91 15.36
C GLY A 37 5.53 -1.41 13.92
N SER A 38 5.02 -2.58 13.59
CA SER A 38 4.98 -3.13 12.24
C SER A 38 3.69 -2.72 11.51
N VAL A 39 3.82 -2.37 10.24
CA VAL A 39 2.70 -2.06 9.36
C VAL A 39 2.38 -3.29 8.54
N HIS A 40 1.14 -3.76 8.58
CA HIS A 40 0.67 -4.86 7.75
C HIS A 40 -0.49 -4.39 6.90
N PHE A 41 -0.42 -4.69 5.60
CA PHE A 41 -1.50 -4.40 4.68
C PHE A 41 -1.65 -5.43 3.57
N VAL A 42 -2.85 -5.46 2.98
CA VAL A 42 -3.19 -6.32 1.83
C VAL A 42 -3.48 -5.44 0.62
N ILE A 43 -2.75 -5.67 -0.47
CA ILE A 43 -3.06 -5.14 -1.80
C ILE A 43 -3.90 -6.20 -2.52
N GLU A 44 -5.17 -5.88 -2.79
CA GLU A 44 -6.10 -6.72 -3.53
C GLU A 44 -6.03 -6.40 -5.02
N ALA A 45 -6.01 -7.44 -5.85
CA ALA A 45 -6.05 -7.33 -7.29
C ALA A 45 -7.19 -8.18 -7.84
N GLU A 46 -7.82 -7.72 -8.91
CA GLU A 46 -8.96 -8.40 -9.55
C GLU A 46 -8.58 -9.71 -10.26
N SER A 47 -7.29 -9.90 -10.59
CA SER A 47 -6.77 -11.11 -11.22
C SER A 47 -5.30 -11.37 -10.85
N PRO A 48 -4.79 -12.60 -11.07
CA PRO A 48 -3.36 -12.91 -10.89
C PRO A 48 -2.44 -12.06 -11.77
N GLU A 49 -2.86 -11.71 -12.99
CA GLU A 49 -2.08 -10.86 -13.90
C GLU A 49 -2.01 -9.43 -13.38
N ALA A 50 -3.13 -8.89 -12.88
CA ALA A 50 -3.17 -7.58 -12.25
C ALA A 50 -2.30 -7.54 -10.98
N ALA A 51 -2.32 -8.61 -10.17
CA ALA A 51 -1.45 -8.74 -9.00
C ALA A 51 0.03 -8.64 -9.38
N ARG A 52 0.45 -9.35 -10.44
CA ARG A 52 1.84 -9.29 -10.95
C ARG A 52 2.22 -7.88 -11.42
N ALA A 53 1.29 -7.16 -12.04
CA ALA A 53 1.53 -5.78 -12.47
C ALA A 53 1.71 -4.82 -11.29
N LEU A 54 1.16 -5.16 -10.11
CA LEU A 54 1.25 -4.36 -8.89
C LEU A 54 2.51 -4.65 -8.06
N GLU A 55 3.36 -5.60 -8.43
CA GLU A 55 4.57 -5.95 -7.65
C GLU A 55 5.52 -4.75 -7.45
N ALA A 56 5.66 -3.88 -8.45
CA ALA A 56 6.45 -2.66 -8.32
C ALA A 56 5.84 -1.69 -7.29
N ALA A 57 4.52 -1.49 -7.35
CA ALA A 57 3.79 -0.67 -6.38
C ALA A 57 3.84 -1.28 -4.97
N ARG A 58 3.80 -2.61 -4.84
CA ARG A 58 3.96 -3.32 -3.57
C ARG A 58 5.33 -3.01 -2.95
N ALA A 59 6.40 -3.13 -3.73
CA ALA A 59 7.76 -2.85 -3.26
C ALA A 59 7.94 -1.38 -2.84
N GLU A 60 7.37 -0.45 -3.61
CA GLU A 60 7.41 0.98 -3.29
C GLU A 60 6.61 1.31 -2.03
N ALA A 61 5.43 0.72 -1.87
CA ALA A 61 4.62 0.85 -0.65
C ALA A 61 5.35 0.33 0.58
N GLU A 62 5.98 -0.85 0.48
CA GLU A 62 6.79 -1.42 1.56
C GLU A 62 7.93 -0.47 1.96
N ALA A 63 8.66 0.08 0.99
CA ALA A 63 9.72 1.05 1.23
C ALA A 63 9.20 2.37 1.84
N ALA A 64 8.01 2.83 1.42
CA ALA A 64 7.41 4.07 1.89
C ALA A 64 6.94 4.00 3.35
N VAL A 65 6.60 2.81 3.85
CA VAL A 65 6.11 2.60 5.23
C VAL A 65 7.17 2.03 6.18
N ALA A 66 8.33 1.61 5.66
CA ALA A 66 9.43 1.04 6.46
C ALA A 66 10.36 2.09 7.10
N GLY A 67 10.17 3.39 6.82
CA GLY A 67 10.97 4.50 7.35
C GLY A 67 10.30 5.27 8.48
#